data_AF-A0A166CKW4-F1
#
_entry.id   AF-A0A166CKW4-F1
#
_cell.length_a   1.000
_cell.length_b   1.000
_cell.length_c   1.000
_cell.angle_alpha   90.00
_cell.angle_beta   90.00
_cell.angle_gamma   90.00
#
_symmetry.space_group_name_H-M   'P 1'
#
loop_
_entity.id
_entity.type
_entity.pdbx_description
1 polymer ?
#
loop_
_entity_poly.entity_id
_entity_poly.type
_entity_poly.pdbx_seq_one_letter_code
_entity_poly.pdbx_strand_id
1 'polypeptide(L)'
;MSTPSNPPDNHIDITSLPIHSFSATAPAPAAAADLCDTPFLSTPFDADNPGPRGLSLPPSEENIIQFLGSYNREERPGDRKKIDSELSLLIDYHSEHPDSLTWEKTSTRIVTYIEAFPLPQISDRAAVRRFLDHCVDKHSIRYPTSHETRARAEYLLIQLDCLSSPPRPPRSPRRAFTTTFLRQSFLSHPLSFIRTPKTISKPRPSLSSPTPAPIYIDHNHRFPPFYDTATSFPTFHIIPDHPPPIPLPSDTDPALVNYFQAEVYCASFDQNNADLRPLSALPFEECIARVLCSYNHEYSRSNEIDNGDASRSHHWWKLGDRSRIFNLAQRHCTYLLGEGKFDDVTRILSHVSQLDLIKSFIHHPRFISFPLVSFIVHDCKHALLDALNEFVRTAPQSKFNPIALSDVFVVLADPPPSSIDLSPLISYLARHTDRRTWHWITQAVFAYLFCYDLEEISDLGAVRRFLRLRLRVDAYDEDGRWSTNSDETRFRARMLLAEINSLFPSPISPIASTSIEPPPPPISISLHHTSSATDTDTP
;
A
#
# COMPACT_ATOMS: atom_id res chain seq x y z
N MET A 1 -0.70 61.87 -9.11
CA MET A 1 -1.87 61.88 -8.21
C MET A 1 -3.04 61.35 -9.00
N SER A 2 -3.43 60.10 -8.76
CA SER A 2 -4.57 59.46 -9.42
C SER A 2 -5.31 58.66 -8.35
N THR A 3 -6.61 58.90 -8.21
CA THR A 3 -7.47 58.26 -7.21
C THR A 3 -7.91 56.86 -7.67
N PRO A 4 -7.99 55.86 -6.78
CA PRO A 4 -8.56 54.55 -7.13
C PRO A 4 -10.09 54.62 -7.16
N SER A 5 -10.70 53.82 -8.05
CA SER A 5 -12.16 53.66 -8.14
C SER A 5 -12.62 52.46 -7.30
N ASN A 6 -13.74 52.62 -6.59
CA ASN A 6 -14.37 51.53 -5.84
C ASN A 6 -15.12 50.55 -6.78
N PRO A 7 -15.22 49.25 -6.42
CA PRO A 7 -16.09 48.29 -7.09
C PRO A 7 -17.57 48.46 -6.64
N PRO A 8 -18.54 47.93 -7.40
CA PRO A 8 -19.97 48.05 -7.08
C PRO A 8 -20.47 46.97 -6.10
N ASP A 9 -21.32 47.37 -5.17
CA ASP A 9 -22.08 46.46 -4.30
C ASP A 9 -23.18 45.73 -5.09
N ASN A 10 -23.15 44.40 -5.10
CA ASN A 10 -24.27 43.56 -5.55
C ASN A 10 -24.95 42.90 -4.35
N HIS A 11 -26.00 43.54 -3.83
CA HIS A 11 -26.95 42.90 -2.93
C HIS A 11 -27.80 41.89 -3.71
N ILE A 12 -27.80 40.62 -3.30
CA ILE A 12 -28.74 39.60 -3.76
C ILE A 12 -29.63 39.22 -2.58
N ASP A 13 -30.92 39.57 -2.67
CA ASP A 13 -31.95 39.11 -1.74
C ASP A 13 -32.22 37.62 -1.97
N ILE A 14 -32.09 36.80 -0.92
CA ILE A 14 -32.48 35.39 -0.93
C ILE A 14 -33.68 35.25 0.02
N THR A 15 -34.88 35.16 -0.55
CA THR A 15 -36.10 34.82 0.18
C THR A 15 -36.66 33.46 -0.24
N SER A 16 -36.81 32.60 0.77
CA SER A 16 -37.86 31.58 0.88
C SER A 16 -37.98 30.49 -0.21
N LEU A 17 -37.45 29.30 0.10
CA LEU A 17 -37.89 28.03 -0.49
C LEU A 17 -38.46 27.08 0.60
N PRO A 18 -39.45 26.22 0.27
CA PRO A 18 -40.18 25.43 1.25
C PRO A 18 -39.49 24.10 1.62
N ILE A 19 -39.62 23.70 2.89
CA ILE A 19 -39.10 22.44 3.42
C ILE A 19 -40.09 21.31 3.08
N HIS A 20 -39.66 20.35 2.24
CA HIS A 20 -40.36 19.08 2.06
C HIS A 20 -39.75 17.99 2.94
N SER A 21 -40.48 17.57 3.97
CA SER A 21 -40.10 16.47 4.86
C SER A 21 -40.40 15.11 4.21
N PHE A 22 -39.36 14.35 3.85
CA PHE A 22 -39.51 12.94 3.48
C PHE A 22 -39.36 12.04 4.72
N SER A 23 -40.39 11.25 5.01
CA SER A 23 -40.34 10.20 6.04
C SER A 23 -39.88 8.88 5.41
N ALA A 24 -38.82 8.29 5.96
CA ALA A 24 -38.28 7.01 5.49
C ALA A 24 -38.57 5.91 6.53
N THR A 25 -39.48 5.00 6.18
CA THR A 25 -39.84 3.84 7.02
C THR A 25 -38.79 2.74 6.86
N ALA A 26 -38.14 2.34 7.95
CA ALA A 26 -37.19 1.23 7.96
C ALA A 26 -37.89 -0.13 8.18
N PRO A 27 -37.52 -1.21 7.47
CA PRO A 27 -38.06 -2.56 7.71
C PRO A 27 -37.35 -3.24 8.90
N ALA A 28 -38.10 -4.09 9.62
CA ALA A 28 -37.60 -4.85 10.77
C ALA A 28 -36.76 -6.08 10.34
N PRO A 29 -35.76 -6.51 11.13
CA PRO A 29 -34.96 -7.70 10.85
C PRO A 29 -35.71 -8.99 11.22
N ALA A 30 -35.62 -9.99 10.35
CA ALA A 30 -36.13 -11.34 10.62
C ALA A 30 -35.17 -12.14 11.52
N ALA A 31 -35.72 -12.95 12.41
CA ALA A 31 -34.95 -13.85 13.28
C ALA A 31 -34.49 -15.12 12.53
N ALA A 32 -33.26 -15.55 12.78
CA ALA A 32 -32.75 -16.87 12.40
C ALA A 32 -32.67 -17.74 13.66
N ALA A 33 -33.13 -19.00 13.56
CA ALA A 33 -33.26 -19.91 14.69
C ALA A 33 -32.11 -20.94 14.77
N ASP A 34 -31.89 -21.47 15.97
CA ASP A 34 -30.93 -22.54 16.27
C ASP A 34 -31.15 -23.82 15.47
N LEU A 35 -30.07 -24.57 15.24
CA LEU A 35 -30.10 -26.00 14.96
C LEU A 35 -28.85 -26.68 15.54
N CYS A 36 -29.07 -27.67 16.41
CA CYS A 36 -28.03 -28.32 17.22
C CYS A 36 -27.32 -29.49 16.53
N ASP A 37 -26.08 -29.73 16.97
CA ASP A 37 -25.42 -31.01 17.23
C ASP A 37 -25.78 -32.28 16.42
N THR A 38 -24.76 -32.86 15.79
CA THR A 38 -24.61 -34.33 15.68
C THR A 38 -23.13 -34.73 15.83
N PRO A 39 -22.81 -35.91 16.40
CA PRO A 39 -21.45 -36.24 16.86
C PRO A 39 -20.60 -36.98 15.82
N PHE A 40 -19.29 -36.76 15.87
CA PHE A 40 -18.31 -37.55 15.11
C PHE A 40 -18.10 -38.94 15.73
N LEU A 41 -18.24 -39.98 14.90
CA LEU A 41 -17.80 -41.34 15.19
C LEU A 41 -16.46 -41.62 14.49
N SER A 42 -15.45 -41.99 15.27
CA SER A 42 -14.14 -42.41 14.74
C SER A 42 -14.17 -43.90 14.37
N THR A 43 -13.77 -44.23 13.14
CA THR A 43 -13.48 -45.61 12.71
C THR A 43 -11.96 -45.83 12.59
N PRO A 44 -11.43 -47.00 12.95
CA PRO A 44 -10.00 -47.29 12.86
C PRO A 44 -9.56 -47.51 11.40
N PHE A 45 -8.29 -47.22 11.13
CA PHE A 45 -7.65 -47.51 9.84
C PHE A 45 -7.06 -48.92 9.84
N ASP A 46 -7.49 -49.77 8.92
CA ASP A 46 -6.83 -51.04 8.62
C ASP A 46 -5.49 -50.79 7.91
N ALA A 47 -4.48 -51.58 8.27
CA ALA A 47 -3.17 -51.55 7.65
C ALA A 47 -2.92 -52.87 6.91
N ASP A 48 -2.94 -52.83 5.57
CA ASP A 48 -2.18 -53.75 4.71
C ASP A 48 -2.23 -53.32 3.23
N ASN A 49 -1.10 -52.85 2.69
CA ASN A 49 -0.81 -52.89 1.25
C ASN A 49 0.72 -52.74 1.01
N PRO A 50 1.35 -53.49 0.08
CA PRO A 50 2.81 -53.57 -0.01
C PRO A 50 3.42 -52.40 -0.80
N GLY A 51 4.60 -51.95 -0.35
CA GLY A 51 5.21 -50.70 -0.81
C GLY A 51 5.81 -50.71 -2.23
N PRO A 52 6.00 -49.52 -2.83
CA PRO A 52 6.66 -49.36 -4.12
C PRO A 52 8.19 -49.51 -4.02
N ARG A 53 8.82 -49.92 -5.12
CA ARG A 53 10.24 -50.21 -5.21
C ARG A 53 11.09 -48.94 -5.25
N GLY A 54 12.13 -48.89 -4.39
CA GLY A 54 13.44 -48.35 -4.74
C GLY A 54 13.51 -46.90 -5.26
N LEU A 55 12.85 -45.95 -4.59
CA LEU A 55 13.25 -44.55 -4.72
C LEU A 55 14.51 -44.32 -3.88
N SER A 56 15.49 -43.62 -4.45
CA SER A 56 16.63 -43.10 -3.66
C SER A 56 16.08 -42.20 -2.56
N LEU A 57 16.60 -42.33 -1.34
CA LEU A 57 16.24 -41.44 -0.25
C LEU A 57 16.44 -39.97 -0.69
N PRO A 58 15.49 -39.06 -0.42
CA PRO A 58 15.68 -37.65 -0.69
C PRO A 58 16.89 -37.14 0.12
N PRO A 59 17.68 -36.18 -0.42
CA PRO A 59 18.76 -35.56 0.33
C PRO A 59 18.18 -34.91 1.60
N SER A 60 18.83 -35.13 2.75
CA SER A 60 18.39 -34.52 4.01
C SER A 60 18.46 -32.99 3.93
N GLU A 61 17.64 -32.31 4.74
CA GLU A 61 17.66 -30.84 4.84
C GLU A 61 19.08 -30.33 5.12
N GLU A 62 19.82 -30.99 6.03
CA GLU A 62 21.21 -30.66 6.32
C GLU A 62 22.10 -30.75 5.09
N ASN A 63 21.95 -31.78 4.23
CA ASN A 63 22.73 -31.90 3.00
C ASN A 63 22.42 -30.77 2.02
N ILE A 64 21.15 -30.34 1.91
CA ILE A 64 20.73 -29.23 1.02
C ILE A 64 21.27 -27.90 1.56
N ILE A 65 21.14 -27.66 2.85
CA ILE A 65 21.65 -26.47 3.55
C ILE A 65 23.17 -26.41 3.48
N GLN A 66 23.85 -27.53 3.64
CA GLN A 66 25.31 -27.63 3.57
C GLN A 66 25.82 -27.49 2.13
N PHE A 67 25.11 -28.04 1.14
CA PHE A 67 25.39 -27.85 -0.29
C PHE A 67 25.33 -26.36 -0.66
N LEU A 68 24.19 -25.71 -0.42
CA LEU A 68 24.02 -24.26 -0.68
C LEU A 68 24.97 -23.40 0.17
N GLY A 69 25.30 -23.81 1.39
CA GLY A 69 26.23 -23.09 2.27
C GLY A 69 27.71 -23.24 1.87
N SER A 70 28.09 -24.37 1.28
CA SER A 70 29.46 -24.61 0.80
C SER A 70 29.84 -23.75 -0.41
N TYR A 71 28.83 -23.21 -1.08
CA TYR A 71 28.91 -22.57 -2.39
C TYR A 71 29.63 -21.22 -2.44
N ASN A 72 29.74 -20.51 -1.32
CA ASN A 72 30.34 -19.17 -1.25
C ASN A 72 31.89 -19.17 -1.24
N ARG A 73 32.54 -20.13 -1.91
CA ARG A 73 34.01 -20.20 -2.07
C ARG A 73 34.40 -20.23 -3.55
N GLU A 74 35.53 -19.63 -3.87
CA GLU A 74 36.03 -19.49 -5.25
C GLU A 74 36.21 -20.86 -5.95
N GLU A 75 35.41 -21.12 -6.98
CA GLU A 75 35.42 -22.37 -7.74
C GLU A 75 36.13 -22.30 -9.09
N ARG A 76 36.54 -23.46 -9.61
CA ARG A 76 37.16 -23.57 -10.93
C ARG A 76 36.09 -23.64 -12.03
N PRO A 77 36.37 -23.21 -13.27
CA PRO A 77 35.38 -23.20 -14.36
C PRO A 77 34.76 -24.56 -14.72
N GLY A 78 35.38 -25.68 -14.33
CA GLY A 78 34.85 -27.03 -14.58
C GLY A 78 33.72 -27.43 -13.64
N ASP A 79 33.71 -26.89 -12.41
CA ASP A 79 32.76 -27.29 -11.37
C ASP A 79 31.35 -26.76 -11.70
N ARG A 80 31.26 -25.52 -12.19
CA ARG A 80 29.99 -24.81 -12.52
C ARG A 80 28.97 -25.65 -13.28
N LYS A 81 29.38 -26.39 -14.32
CA LYS A 81 28.44 -27.24 -15.11
C LYS A 81 27.82 -28.37 -14.30
N LYS A 82 28.57 -28.92 -13.33
CA LYS A 82 28.05 -29.95 -12.42
C LYS A 82 27.00 -29.33 -11.51
N ILE A 83 27.27 -28.13 -11.00
CA ILE A 83 26.33 -27.43 -10.12
C ILE A 83 25.08 -26.98 -10.85
N ASP A 84 25.17 -26.45 -12.08
CA ASP A 84 23.97 -26.08 -12.86
C ASP A 84 23.00 -27.27 -12.98
N SER A 85 23.53 -28.50 -13.07
CA SER A 85 22.75 -29.73 -13.06
C SER A 85 22.22 -30.12 -11.67
N GLU A 86 23.05 -30.05 -10.62
CA GLU A 86 22.66 -30.39 -9.24
C GLU A 86 21.62 -29.40 -8.68
N LEU A 87 21.77 -28.10 -9.00
CA LEU A 87 20.81 -27.05 -8.70
C LEU A 87 19.50 -27.23 -9.48
N SER A 88 19.55 -27.53 -10.78
CA SER A 88 18.32 -27.75 -11.56
C SER A 88 17.48 -28.88 -10.94
N LEU A 89 18.12 -29.98 -10.52
CA LEU A 89 17.47 -31.09 -9.80
C LEU A 89 16.91 -30.67 -8.43
N LEU A 90 17.63 -29.83 -7.68
CA LEU A 90 17.18 -29.32 -6.37
C LEU A 90 15.96 -28.38 -6.50
N ILE A 91 15.97 -27.49 -7.49
CA ILE A 91 14.87 -26.58 -7.81
C ILE A 91 13.64 -27.38 -8.26
N ASP A 92 13.84 -28.40 -9.09
CA ASP A 92 12.77 -29.27 -9.56
C ASP A 92 12.13 -30.07 -8.41
N TYR A 93 12.97 -30.71 -7.58
CA TYR A 93 12.51 -31.41 -6.38
C TYR A 93 11.69 -30.52 -5.45
N HIS A 94 12.13 -29.29 -5.17
CA HIS A 94 11.36 -28.36 -4.33
C HIS A 94 10.13 -27.76 -5.03
N SER A 95 10.07 -27.77 -6.36
CA SER A 95 8.85 -27.41 -7.11
C SER A 95 7.77 -28.48 -6.96
N GLU A 96 8.16 -29.75 -7.05
CA GLU A 96 7.21 -30.87 -7.00
C GLU A 96 6.89 -31.29 -5.55
N HIS A 97 7.79 -31.04 -4.61
CA HIS A 97 7.68 -31.41 -3.19
C HIS A 97 8.00 -30.22 -2.24
N PRO A 98 7.21 -29.14 -2.28
CA PRO A 98 7.30 -28.06 -1.30
C PRO A 98 6.89 -28.57 0.09
N ASP A 99 7.79 -28.47 1.07
CA ASP A 99 7.54 -28.75 2.48
C ASP A 99 7.15 -27.46 3.21
N SER A 100 5.95 -27.44 3.79
CA SER A 100 5.39 -26.27 4.49
C SER A 100 6.21 -25.78 5.68
N LEU A 101 7.01 -26.65 6.33
CA LEU A 101 7.82 -26.29 7.50
C LEU A 101 9.14 -25.60 7.13
N THR A 102 9.75 -25.98 6.00
CA THR A 102 11.03 -25.43 5.54
C THR A 102 10.89 -24.44 4.38
N TRP A 103 9.73 -24.38 3.71
CA TRP A 103 9.50 -23.60 2.48
C TRP A 103 9.99 -22.16 2.55
N GLU A 104 9.68 -21.40 3.62
CA GLU A 104 10.09 -20.00 3.71
C GLU A 104 11.62 -19.82 3.63
N LYS A 105 12.38 -20.65 4.36
CA LYS A 105 13.84 -20.60 4.39
C LYS A 105 14.45 -21.12 3.10
N THR A 106 13.95 -22.26 2.62
CA THR A 106 14.43 -22.93 1.42
C THR A 106 14.18 -22.08 0.18
N SER A 107 12.96 -21.54 0.03
CA SER A 107 12.60 -20.69 -1.11
C SER A 107 13.44 -19.41 -1.13
N THR A 108 13.64 -18.75 0.01
CA THR A 108 14.50 -17.55 0.14
C THR A 108 15.93 -17.83 -0.32
N ARG A 109 16.50 -18.99 0.05
CA ARG A 109 17.86 -19.38 -0.36
C ARG A 109 17.96 -19.72 -1.84
N ILE A 110 16.99 -20.46 -2.38
CA ILE A 110 16.96 -20.82 -3.81
C ILE A 110 16.77 -19.55 -4.65
N VAL A 111 15.88 -18.62 -4.28
CA VAL A 111 15.71 -17.32 -4.97
C VAL A 111 17.01 -16.51 -4.91
N THR A 112 17.67 -16.42 -3.75
CA THR A 112 18.97 -15.74 -3.61
C THR A 112 20.04 -16.37 -4.51
N TYR A 113 20.05 -17.70 -4.62
CA TYR A 113 20.96 -18.41 -5.52
C TYR A 113 20.65 -18.11 -6.99
N ILE A 114 19.38 -18.16 -7.40
CA ILE A 114 18.96 -17.88 -8.78
C ILE A 114 19.31 -16.43 -9.18
N GLU A 115 19.28 -15.47 -8.25
CA GLU A 115 19.76 -14.10 -8.53
C GLU A 115 21.29 -14.02 -8.71
N ALA A 116 22.05 -14.85 -7.99
CA ALA A 116 23.51 -14.92 -8.14
C ALA A 116 23.96 -15.63 -9.43
N PHE A 117 23.07 -16.44 -10.04
CA PHE A 117 23.36 -17.21 -11.26
C PHE A 117 22.65 -16.64 -12.48
N PRO A 118 23.37 -16.33 -13.59
CA PRO A 118 22.71 -15.84 -14.79
C PRO A 118 21.67 -16.85 -15.30
N LEU A 119 20.38 -16.49 -15.25
CA LEU A 119 19.25 -17.31 -15.75
C LEU A 119 19.49 -17.99 -17.12
N PRO A 120 20.25 -17.43 -18.08
CA PRO A 120 20.57 -18.14 -19.32
C PRO A 120 21.36 -19.45 -19.14
N GLN A 121 22.09 -19.61 -18.03
CA GLN A 121 22.97 -20.76 -17.73
C GLN A 121 22.22 -21.93 -17.05
N ILE A 122 21.11 -21.67 -16.36
CA ILE A 122 20.32 -22.73 -15.72
C ILE A 122 19.71 -23.62 -16.80
N SER A 123 19.97 -24.92 -16.70
CA SER A 123 19.63 -25.90 -17.74
C SER A 123 18.13 -26.18 -17.80
N ASP A 124 17.46 -26.33 -16.65
CA ASP A 124 16.01 -26.48 -16.59
C ASP A 124 15.30 -25.18 -16.20
N ARG A 125 14.90 -24.40 -17.21
CA ARG A 125 14.11 -23.18 -17.01
C ARG A 125 12.62 -23.47 -16.70
N ALA A 126 12.13 -24.68 -16.94
CA ALA A 126 10.76 -25.06 -16.61
C ALA A 126 10.64 -25.34 -15.10
N ALA A 127 11.59 -26.09 -14.53
CA ALA A 127 11.76 -26.25 -13.09
C ALA A 127 11.86 -24.89 -12.38
N VAL A 128 12.74 -23.99 -12.86
CA VAL A 128 12.86 -22.62 -12.32
C VAL A 128 11.54 -21.86 -12.39
N ARG A 129 10.81 -21.89 -13.52
CA ARG A 129 9.50 -21.22 -13.59
C ARG A 129 8.51 -21.80 -12.56
N ARG A 130 8.36 -23.13 -12.49
CA ARG A 130 7.46 -23.80 -11.53
C ARG A 130 7.78 -23.41 -10.07
N PHE A 131 9.06 -23.44 -9.70
CA PHE A 131 9.52 -23.01 -8.38
C PHE A 131 9.16 -21.55 -8.07
N LEU A 132 9.40 -20.65 -9.03
CA LEU A 132 9.12 -19.22 -8.85
C LEU A 132 7.61 -18.93 -8.82
N ASP A 133 6.81 -19.62 -9.63
CA ASP A 133 5.34 -19.53 -9.59
C ASP A 133 4.81 -19.91 -8.19
N HIS A 134 5.34 -20.98 -7.58
CA HIS A 134 5.03 -21.34 -6.19
C HIS A 134 5.50 -20.29 -5.18
N CYS A 135 6.62 -19.59 -5.42
CA CYS A 135 7.05 -18.48 -4.57
C CYS A 135 6.10 -17.27 -4.69
N VAL A 136 5.57 -17.02 -5.89
CA VAL A 136 4.71 -15.87 -6.20
C VAL A 136 3.26 -16.06 -5.75
N ASP A 137 2.74 -17.29 -5.75
CA ASP A 137 1.37 -17.60 -5.37
C ASP A 137 1.00 -17.00 -3.99
N LYS A 138 0.03 -16.07 -4.02
CA LYS A 138 -0.50 -15.35 -2.84
C LYS A 138 -1.65 -16.11 -2.17
N HIS A 139 -2.09 -17.23 -2.76
CA HIS A 139 -3.22 -18.04 -2.28
C HIS A 139 -2.76 -19.44 -1.78
N SER A 140 -1.47 -19.74 -1.91
CA SER A 140 -0.83 -20.89 -1.27
C SER A 140 -0.74 -20.71 0.26
N ILE A 141 -1.85 -20.99 0.95
CA ILE A 141 -1.92 -21.05 2.43
C ILE A 141 -0.95 -22.12 2.97
N ARG A 142 -0.61 -23.13 2.16
CA ARG A 142 0.29 -24.24 2.56
C ARG A 142 1.77 -23.85 2.55
N TYR A 143 2.18 -22.89 1.72
CA TYR A 143 3.60 -22.59 1.46
C TYR A 143 3.87 -21.09 1.65
N PRO A 144 4.02 -20.62 2.90
CA PRO A 144 4.21 -19.21 3.19
C PRO A 144 5.57 -18.71 2.68
N THR A 145 5.57 -18.03 1.55
CA THR A 145 6.74 -17.30 1.05
C THR A 145 6.82 -15.92 1.72
N SER A 146 8.00 -15.52 2.20
CA SER A 146 8.24 -14.18 2.74
C SER A 146 7.93 -13.09 1.69
N HIS A 147 7.59 -11.87 2.13
CA HIS A 147 7.26 -10.79 1.18
C HIS A 147 8.44 -10.43 0.27
N GLU A 148 9.66 -10.44 0.81
CA GLU A 148 10.89 -10.16 0.06
C GLU A 148 11.16 -11.24 -1.00
N THR A 149 11.14 -12.52 -0.60
CA THR A 149 11.36 -13.65 -1.51
C THR A 149 10.30 -13.74 -2.59
N ARG A 150 9.03 -13.45 -2.25
CA ARG A 150 7.94 -13.33 -3.22
C ARG A 150 8.22 -12.23 -4.24
N ALA A 151 8.60 -11.04 -3.80
CA ALA A 151 8.94 -9.95 -4.71
C ALA A 151 10.14 -10.33 -5.59
N ARG A 152 11.22 -10.86 -5.02
CA ARG A 152 12.40 -11.33 -5.77
C ARG A 152 12.02 -12.38 -6.83
N ALA A 153 11.16 -13.35 -6.48
CA ALA A 153 10.63 -14.33 -7.43
C ALA A 153 9.78 -13.70 -8.57
N GLU A 154 8.93 -12.71 -8.28
CA GLU A 154 8.17 -11.97 -9.31
C GLU A 154 9.11 -11.32 -10.37
N TYR A 155 10.33 -10.91 -10.00
CA TYR A 155 11.30 -10.34 -10.95
C TYR A 155 12.04 -11.39 -11.77
N LEU A 156 12.40 -12.51 -11.14
CA LEU A 156 13.00 -13.64 -11.84
C LEU A 156 12.05 -14.23 -12.89
N LEU A 157 10.73 -14.30 -12.60
CA LEU A 157 9.72 -14.67 -13.60
C LEU A 157 9.73 -13.72 -14.80
N ILE A 158 9.71 -12.40 -14.57
CA ILE A 158 9.76 -11.38 -15.64
C ILE A 158 11.02 -11.54 -16.50
N GLN A 159 12.19 -11.75 -15.88
CA GLN A 159 13.42 -12.03 -16.64
C GLN A 159 13.32 -13.32 -17.47
N LEU A 160 12.72 -14.37 -16.90
CA LEU A 160 12.59 -15.67 -17.52
C LEU A 160 11.55 -15.66 -18.66
N ASP A 161 10.50 -14.84 -18.58
CA ASP A 161 9.59 -14.51 -19.70
C ASP A 161 10.34 -13.83 -20.86
N CYS A 162 11.16 -12.82 -20.56
CA CYS A 162 12.00 -12.15 -21.55
C CYS A 162 12.97 -13.12 -22.25
N LEU A 163 13.56 -14.07 -21.52
CA LEU A 163 14.45 -15.11 -22.06
C LEU A 163 13.73 -16.26 -22.78
N SER A 164 12.43 -16.45 -22.53
CA SER A 164 11.60 -17.50 -23.17
C SER A 164 11.00 -17.05 -24.49
N SER A 165 10.97 -15.74 -24.76
CA SER A 165 10.46 -15.19 -26.01
C SER A 165 11.32 -15.62 -27.20
N PRO A 166 10.77 -16.34 -28.21
CA PRO A 166 11.54 -16.74 -29.36
C PRO A 166 12.06 -15.50 -30.10
N PRO A 167 13.30 -15.52 -30.63
CA PRO A 167 13.84 -14.39 -31.39
C PRO A 167 12.90 -14.10 -32.56
N ARG A 168 12.22 -12.94 -32.52
CA ARG A 168 11.29 -12.54 -33.59
C ARG A 168 12.05 -12.60 -34.91
N PRO A 169 11.52 -13.28 -35.95
CA PRO A 169 12.19 -13.32 -37.24
C PRO A 169 12.42 -11.89 -37.73
N PRO A 170 13.57 -11.60 -38.36
CA PRO A 170 13.90 -10.25 -38.79
C PRO A 170 12.79 -9.72 -39.69
N ARG A 171 12.06 -8.70 -39.21
CA ARG A 171 10.96 -8.10 -39.96
C ARG A 171 11.52 -7.57 -41.28
N SER A 172 10.93 -8.01 -42.39
CA SER A 172 11.34 -7.61 -43.74
C SER A 172 11.44 -6.09 -43.85
N PRO A 173 12.50 -5.56 -44.50
CA PRO A 173 12.82 -4.13 -44.44
C PRO A 173 11.79 -3.30 -45.22
N ARG A 174 10.80 -2.75 -44.52
CA ARG A 174 9.95 -1.65 -45.02
C ARG A 174 10.21 -0.38 -44.22
N ARG A 175 11.02 0.48 -44.84
CA ARG A 175 11.45 1.84 -44.43
C ARG A 175 12.29 1.89 -43.15
N ALA A 176 13.56 2.25 -43.34
CA ALA A 176 14.52 2.40 -42.28
C ALA A 176 14.30 3.70 -41.49
N PHE A 177 14.31 3.59 -40.17
CA PHE A 177 15.12 4.48 -39.35
C PHE A 177 16.33 3.66 -38.89
N THR A 178 17.54 4.16 -39.17
CA THR A 178 18.80 3.50 -38.81
C THR A 178 19.14 3.77 -37.35
N THR A 179 18.88 2.79 -36.47
CA THR A 179 19.49 2.73 -35.14
C THR A 179 20.43 1.53 -35.09
N THR A 180 21.73 1.79 -34.98
CA THR A 180 22.79 0.78 -35.08
C THR A 180 22.86 -0.09 -33.83
N PHE A 181 22.31 -1.30 -33.89
CA PHE A 181 22.36 -2.24 -32.77
C PHE A 181 23.68 -3.04 -32.79
N LEU A 182 24.69 -2.54 -32.08
CA LEU A 182 25.98 -3.23 -31.93
C LEU A 182 25.87 -4.34 -30.88
N ARG A 183 26.09 -5.58 -31.34
CA ARG A 183 26.11 -6.80 -30.53
C ARG A 183 27.34 -6.80 -29.60
N GLN A 184 27.18 -6.38 -28.35
CA GLN A 184 28.20 -6.53 -27.32
C GLN A 184 27.93 -7.74 -26.41
N SER A 185 29.00 -8.45 -26.08
CA SER A 185 29.00 -9.67 -25.28
C SER A 185 28.86 -9.36 -23.79
N PHE A 186 28.03 -10.12 -23.08
CA PHE A 186 27.92 -10.03 -21.62
C PHE A 186 29.25 -10.39 -20.95
N LEU A 187 29.82 -9.43 -20.20
CA LEU A 187 30.89 -9.64 -19.23
C LEU A 187 30.34 -9.34 -17.83
N SER A 188 29.90 -10.38 -17.14
CA SER A 188 29.42 -10.29 -15.76
C SER A 188 30.62 -10.19 -14.80
N HIS A 189 30.78 -9.06 -14.11
CA HIS A 189 31.66 -8.98 -12.94
C HIS A 189 30.91 -9.48 -11.69
N PRO A 190 31.51 -10.38 -10.87
CA PRO A 190 30.91 -10.79 -9.62
C PRO A 190 31.06 -9.70 -8.55
N LEU A 191 29.99 -9.47 -7.77
CA LEU A 191 30.01 -8.57 -6.61
C LEU A 191 30.78 -9.25 -5.46
N SER A 192 31.93 -8.67 -5.07
CA SER A 192 32.76 -9.19 -3.96
C SER A 192 33.21 -8.10 -2.99
N PHE A 193 32.32 -7.64 -2.11
CA PHE A 193 32.70 -6.82 -0.95
C PHE A 193 31.90 -7.16 0.32
N ILE A 194 32.36 -8.17 1.05
CA ILE A 194 32.15 -8.25 2.51
C ILE A 194 33.47 -7.88 3.17
N ARG A 195 33.55 -6.67 3.75
CA ARG A 195 34.76 -6.17 4.42
C ARG A 195 34.57 -6.23 5.93
N THR A 196 35.07 -7.31 6.54
CA THR A 196 35.10 -7.43 8.01
C THR A 196 36.07 -6.41 8.62
N PRO A 197 35.73 -5.78 9.77
CA PRO A 197 36.62 -4.81 10.41
C PRO A 197 37.84 -5.49 11.05
N LYS A 198 39.00 -4.84 10.91
CA LYS A 198 40.32 -5.39 11.25
C LYS A 198 40.73 -4.99 12.68
N THR A 199 40.88 -5.97 13.57
CA THR A 199 41.24 -5.76 15.00
C THR A 199 42.76 -5.62 15.23
N ILE A 200 43.24 -4.42 15.55
CA ILE A 200 44.60 -4.06 16.03
C ILE A 200 44.41 -2.75 16.85
N SER A 201 44.97 -2.46 18.04
CA SER A 201 45.89 -3.14 18.97
C SER A 201 45.75 -2.59 20.41
N LYS A 202 46.37 -3.26 21.40
CA LYS A 202 46.57 -2.80 22.79
C LYS A 202 47.34 -1.46 22.89
N PRO A 203 47.24 -0.75 24.02
CA PRO A 203 48.38 -0.73 24.96
C PRO A 203 48.00 -0.90 26.45
N ARG A 204 49.02 -1.05 27.32
CA ARG A 204 48.95 -1.22 28.79
C ARG A 204 50.31 -0.77 29.39
N PRO A 205 50.46 -0.46 30.70
CA PRO A 205 49.69 0.43 31.59
C PRO A 205 50.53 1.64 32.07
N SER A 206 49.91 2.58 32.78
CA SER A 206 50.55 3.29 33.90
C SER A 206 49.53 3.63 35.00
N LEU A 207 49.99 3.71 36.25
CA LEU A 207 49.14 3.89 37.45
C LEU A 207 48.97 5.36 37.83
N SER A 208 47.78 5.74 38.29
CA SER A 208 47.59 6.53 39.53
C SER A 208 46.11 6.72 39.92
N SER A 209 45.83 6.49 41.21
CA SER A 209 44.66 6.92 42.01
C SER A 209 45.25 7.58 43.29
N PRO A 210 44.53 8.33 44.17
CA PRO A 210 43.09 8.41 44.47
C PRO A 210 42.51 9.81 44.09
N THR A 211 41.42 10.41 44.61
CA THR A 211 40.57 10.25 45.82
C THR A 211 39.14 10.77 45.54
N PRO A 212 38.05 10.20 46.10
CA PRO A 212 36.69 10.66 45.81
C PRO A 212 36.26 11.88 46.66
N ALA A 213 35.40 12.72 46.08
CA ALA A 213 34.63 13.77 46.75
C ALA A 213 33.20 13.82 46.16
N PRO A 214 32.19 14.31 46.89
CA PRO A 214 30.81 13.85 46.70
C PRO A 214 30.02 14.56 45.59
N ILE A 215 29.05 13.84 45.05
CA ILE A 215 28.05 14.35 44.11
C ILE A 215 27.09 15.29 44.85
N TYR A 216 27.08 16.56 44.43
CA TYR A 216 25.99 17.50 44.74
C TYR A 216 25.01 17.45 43.56
N ILE A 217 23.75 17.10 43.81
CA ILE A 217 22.68 17.22 42.80
C ILE A 217 22.12 18.63 42.92
N ASP A 218 22.51 19.50 42.00
CA ASP A 218 21.87 20.81 41.83
C ASP A 218 20.69 20.68 40.86
N HIS A 219 19.51 21.08 41.30
CA HIS A 219 18.31 21.19 40.50
C HIS A 219 18.02 22.67 40.27
N ASN A 220 18.62 23.31 39.24
CA ASN A 220 18.11 24.57 38.66
C ASN A 220 18.83 25.06 37.38
N HIS A 221 18.45 24.57 36.20
CA HIS A 221 18.57 25.30 34.92
C HIS A 221 17.37 24.89 34.04
N ARG A 222 16.24 25.61 34.04
CA ARG A 222 15.98 26.91 33.38
C ARG A 222 16.25 26.86 31.86
N PHE A 223 15.25 26.40 31.11
CA PHE A 223 15.19 26.52 29.66
C PHE A 223 15.23 28.00 29.23
N PRO A 224 15.92 28.35 28.12
CA PRO A 224 15.75 29.63 27.44
C PRO A 224 14.47 29.61 26.57
N PRO A 225 13.83 30.76 26.32
CA PRO A 225 12.67 30.85 25.43
C PRO A 225 13.13 30.77 23.96
N PHE A 226 12.35 30.07 23.13
CA PHE A 226 12.41 30.26 21.69
C PHE A 226 11.81 31.62 21.34
N TYR A 227 12.53 32.42 20.56
CA TYR A 227 11.99 33.61 19.92
C TYR A 227 11.52 33.26 18.51
N ASP A 228 10.29 33.64 18.19
CA ASP A 228 9.79 33.67 16.83
C ASP A 228 10.72 34.49 15.94
N THR A 229 10.99 34.00 14.74
CA THR A 229 11.42 34.86 13.63
C THR A 229 10.78 34.35 12.35
N ALA A 230 9.60 34.89 12.04
CA ALA A 230 8.93 34.64 10.77
C ALA A 230 9.76 35.24 9.62
N THR A 231 10.54 34.41 8.94
CA THR A 231 11.20 34.77 7.67
C THR A 231 10.31 34.40 6.50
N SER A 232 9.94 35.42 5.71
CA SER A 232 9.15 35.25 4.48
C SER A 232 9.89 34.39 3.45
N PHE A 233 9.22 33.39 2.89
CA PHE A 233 9.72 32.64 1.74
C PHE A 233 9.92 33.58 0.53
N PRO A 234 11.00 33.42 -0.26
CA PRO A 234 11.18 34.20 -1.48
C PRO A 234 10.26 33.69 -2.60
N THR A 235 9.52 34.61 -3.21
CA THR A 235 8.75 34.34 -4.43
C THR A 235 9.70 34.06 -5.59
N PHE A 236 9.75 32.81 -6.06
CA PHE A 236 10.49 32.45 -7.26
C PHE A 236 9.71 32.85 -8.52
N HIS A 237 10.21 33.83 -9.26
CA HIS A 237 9.78 34.08 -10.64
C HIS A 237 10.46 33.07 -11.56
N ILE A 238 9.68 32.14 -12.13
CA ILE A 238 10.16 31.21 -13.14
C ILE A 238 10.19 31.91 -14.52
N ILE A 239 11.38 32.09 -15.07
CA ILE A 239 11.61 32.41 -16.49
C ILE A 239 12.02 31.10 -17.18
N PRO A 240 11.37 30.68 -18.29
CA PRO A 240 11.63 29.39 -18.91
C PRO A 240 12.78 29.45 -19.92
N ASP A 241 14.03 29.46 -19.45
CA ASP A 241 15.18 29.06 -20.26
C ASP A 241 15.50 27.59 -19.98
N HIS A 242 15.25 26.71 -20.95
CA HIS A 242 15.55 25.28 -20.83
C HIS A 242 17.07 25.05 -20.83
N PRO A 243 17.68 24.49 -19.77
CA PRO A 243 19.06 24.05 -19.82
C PRO A 243 19.19 22.81 -20.75
N PRO A 244 20.37 22.57 -21.35
CA PRO A 244 20.61 21.35 -22.11
C PRO A 244 20.47 20.11 -21.21
N PRO A 245 20.08 18.95 -21.77
CA PRO A 245 19.84 17.74 -20.99
C PRO A 245 21.09 17.32 -20.22
N ILE A 246 20.93 17.18 -18.90
CA ILE A 246 21.96 16.70 -17.99
C ILE A 246 22.33 15.25 -18.39
N PRO A 247 23.63 14.89 -18.50
CA PRO A 247 24.03 13.51 -18.73
C PRO A 247 23.54 12.61 -17.60
N LEU A 248 22.79 11.55 -17.96
CA LEU A 248 22.34 10.52 -17.01
C LEU A 248 23.55 9.87 -16.31
N PRO A 249 23.51 9.61 -15.00
CA PRO A 249 24.57 8.86 -14.32
C PRO A 249 24.65 7.43 -14.84
N SER A 250 25.89 6.92 -14.99
CA SER A 250 26.26 5.79 -15.86
C SER A 250 25.81 4.39 -15.42
N ASP A 251 25.17 4.27 -14.25
CA ASP A 251 25.08 2.99 -13.53
C ASP A 251 23.69 2.34 -13.58
N THR A 252 22.72 2.98 -14.23
CA THR A 252 21.42 2.34 -14.50
C THR A 252 21.55 1.46 -15.74
N ASP A 253 21.29 0.16 -15.59
CA ASP A 253 21.36 -0.80 -16.71
C ASP A 253 20.50 -0.32 -17.89
N PRO A 254 21.10 -0.07 -19.08
CA PRO A 254 20.36 0.33 -20.27
C PRO A 254 19.25 -0.65 -20.66
N ALA A 255 19.37 -1.94 -20.32
CA ALA A 255 18.30 -2.91 -20.54
C ALA A 255 17.06 -2.61 -19.68
N LEU A 256 17.24 -2.22 -18.41
CA LEU A 256 16.16 -1.87 -17.50
C LEU A 256 15.43 -0.60 -17.93
N VAL A 257 16.19 0.42 -18.37
CA VAL A 257 15.64 1.68 -18.91
C VAL A 257 14.72 1.41 -20.11
N ASN A 258 15.24 0.69 -21.10
CA ASN A 258 14.49 0.32 -22.30
C ASN A 258 13.28 -0.58 -21.97
N TYR A 259 13.40 -1.48 -20.99
CA TYR A 259 12.31 -2.37 -20.59
C TYR A 259 11.13 -1.60 -19.97
N PHE A 260 11.38 -0.73 -18.98
CA PHE A 260 10.30 -0.01 -18.31
C PHE A 260 9.54 0.93 -19.26
N GLN A 261 10.26 1.72 -20.07
CA GLN A 261 9.62 2.61 -21.06
C GLN A 261 8.82 1.82 -22.12
N ALA A 262 9.32 0.65 -22.53
CA ALA A 262 8.58 -0.24 -23.44
C ALA A 262 7.30 -0.80 -22.81
N GLU A 263 7.32 -1.16 -21.52
CA GLU A 263 6.11 -1.60 -20.79
C GLU A 263 5.08 -0.46 -20.66
N VAL A 264 5.49 0.78 -20.38
CA VAL A 264 4.60 1.96 -20.37
C VAL A 264 4.03 2.23 -21.76
N TYR A 265 4.84 2.10 -22.82
CA TYR A 265 4.36 2.24 -24.20
C TYR A 265 3.35 1.15 -24.58
N CYS A 266 3.60 -0.11 -24.20
CA CYS A 266 2.68 -1.23 -24.41
C CYS A 266 1.35 -1.01 -23.66
N ALA A 267 1.40 -0.63 -22.38
CA ALA A 267 0.21 -0.31 -21.59
C ALA A 267 -0.60 0.85 -22.19
N SER A 268 0.02 1.75 -22.98
CA SER A 268 -0.69 2.86 -23.67
C SER A 268 -1.62 2.42 -24.82
N PHE A 269 -1.62 1.13 -25.18
CA PHE A 269 -2.56 0.55 -26.13
C PHE A 269 -3.78 -0.09 -25.47
N ASP A 270 -3.75 -0.31 -24.15
CA ASP A 270 -4.89 -0.84 -23.42
C ASP A 270 -6.03 0.17 -23.36
N GLN A 271 -7.25 -0.34 -23.16
CA GLN A 271 -8.46 0.48 -23.13
C GLN A 271 -8.33 1.56 -22.05
N ASN A 272 -8.52 2.82 -22.43
CA ASN A 272 -8.45 3.99 -21.55
C ASN A 272 -7.05 4.30 -20.95
N ASN A 273 -5.97 3.94 -21.65
CA ASN A 273 -4.58 4.25 -21.25
C ASN A 273 -3.81 5.12 -22.27
N ALA A 274 -4.49 5.76 -23.22
CA ALA A 274 -3.84 6.53 -24.30
C ALA A 274 -2.96 7.70 -23.79
N ASP A 275 -3.26 8.25 -22.61
CA ASP A 275 -2.48 9.28 -21.90
C ASP A 275 -1.11 8.78 -21.39
N LEU A 276 -0.88 7.46 -21.30
CA LEU A 276 0.43 6.92 -20.96
C LEU A 276 1.45 7.04 -22.12
N ARG A 277 0.98 7.21 -23.36
CA ARG A 277 1.85 7.28 -24.54
C ARG A 277 2.88 8.41 -24.47
N PRO A 278 2.53 9.68 -24.17
CA PRO A 278 3.54 10.72 -23.96
C PRO A 278 4.49 10.39 -22.80
N LEU A 279 4.03 9.71 -21.73
CA LEU A 279 4.89 9.35 -20.60
C LEU A 279 6.02 8.40 -21.02
N SER A 280 5.74 7.43 -21.89
CA SER A 280 6.75 6.48 -22.38
C SER A 280 7.92 7.13 -23.16
N ALA A 281 7.75 8.38 -23.62
CA ALA A 281 8.78 9.14 -24.33
C ALA A 281 9.59 10.10 -23.42
N LEU A 282 9.22 10.23 -22.14
CA LEU A 282 9.94 11.05 -21.17
C LEU A 282 11.25 10.36 -20.74
N PRO A 283 12.24 11.13 -20.24
CA PRO A 283 13.43 10.56 -19.58
C PRO A 283 13.04 9.52 -18.53
N PHE A 284 13.85 8.48 -18.35
CA PHE A 284 13.54 7.30 -17.52
C PHE A 284 12.95 7.64 -16.14
N GLU A 285 13.58 8.56 -15.45
CA GLU A 285 13.23 8.95 -14.07
C GLU A 285 11.94 9.76 -14.02
N GLU A 286 11.76 10.71 -14.94
CA GLU A 286 10.49 11.42 -15.09
C GLU A 286 9.36 10.44 -15.50
N CYS A 287 9.63 9.49 -16.39
CA CYS A 287 8.67 8.45 -16.78
C CYS A 287 8.20 7.64 -15.56
N ILE A 288 9.12 7.19 -14.70
CA ILE A 288 8.79 6.50 -13.44
C ILE A 288 7.93 7.40 -12.53
N ALA A 289 8.34 8.64 -12.30
CA ALA A 289 7.63 9.57 -11.43
C ALA A 289 6.21 9.88 -11.92
N ARG A 290 6.03 10.12 -13.22
CA ARG A 290 4.72 10.37 -13.83
C ARG A 290 3.84 9.12 -13.82
N VAL A 291 4.42 7.93 -13.96
CA VAL A 291 3.69 6.65 -13.79
C VAL A 291 3.23 6.45 -12.34
N LEU A 292 4.04 6.81 -11.35
CA LEU A 292 3.64 6.82 -9.93
C LEU A 292 2.51 7.83 -9.64
N CYS A 293 2.35 8.88 -10.44
CA CYS A 293 1.21 9.81 -10.38
C CYS A 293 0.03 9.43 -11.28
N SER A 294 0.07 8.31 -12.01
CA SER A 294 -0.90 8.01 -13.09
C SER A 294 -2.32 7.67 -12.64
N TYR A 295 -2.58 7.50 -11.34
CA TYR A 295 -3.92 7.41 -10.74
C TYR A 295 -4.43 8.74 -10.17
N ASN A 296 -3.60 9.79 -10.14
CA ASN A 296 -3.99 11.14 -9.73
C ASN A 296 -4.46 11.98 -10.95
N HIS A 297 -5.58 11.61 -11.54
CA HIS A 297 -6.19 12.35 -12.65
C HIS A 297 -7.23 13.37 -12.15
N GLU A 298 -6.75 14.45 -11.55
CA GLU A 298 -7.55 15.66 -11.29
C GLU A 298 -7.81 16.46 -12.59
N TYR A 299 -6.97 16.25 -13.61
CA TYR A 299 -6.86 17.04 -14.84
C TYR A 299 -8.09 16.97 -15.78
N SER A 300 -8.77 15.82 -15.84
CA SER A 300 -9.88 15.60 -16.79
C SER A 300 -11.20 16.30 -16.43
N ARG A 301 -11.25 17.05 -15.32
CA ARG A 301 -12.47 17.74 -14.84
C ARG A 301 -12.81 19.04 -15.59
N SER A 302 -11.90 19.55 -16.43
CA SER A 302 -11.87 20.98 -16.77
C SER A 302 -12.67 21.41 -18.02
N ASN A 303 -13.03 20.53 -18.97
CA ASN A 303 -13.53 20.97 -20.29
C ASN A 303 -14.69 20.19 -20.93
N GLU A 304 -15.16 19.05 -20.39
CA GLU A 304 -16.44 18.50 -20.85
C GLU A 304 -17.59 19.25 -20.17
N ILE A 305 -18.14 20.22 -20.89
CA ILE A 305 -19.45 20.82 -20.59
C ILE A 305 -20.49 19.72 -20.75
N ASP A 306 -20.81 19.07 -19.63
CA ASP A 306 -21.73 17.95 -19.57
C ASP A 306 -23.14 18.43 -19.99
N ASN A 307 -23.68 17.86 -21.07
CA ASN A 307 -24.89 18.36 -21.74
C ASN A 307 -26.19 17.95 -21.02
N GLY A 308 -26.22 18.08 -19.70
CA GLY A 308 -27.39 17.88 -18.84
C GLY A 308 -27.85 16.44 -18.63
N ASP A 309 -27.25 15.43 -19.28
CA ASP A 309 -27.58 14.02 -19.06
C ASP A 309 -26.89 13.46 -17.80
N ALA A 310 -27.45 13.84 -16.65
CA ALA A 310 -27.00 13.38 -15.33
C ALA A 310 -26.96 11.85 -15.17
N SER A 311 -27.58 11.08 -16.08
CA SER A 311 -27.54 9.62 -16.10
C SER A 311 -26.17 9.04 -16.47
N ARG A 312 -25.24 9.86 -16.99
CA ARG A 312 -23.86 9.44 -17.35
C ARG A 312 -22.77 9.79 -16.35
N SER A 313 -23.12 10.35 -15.19
CA SER A 313 -22.20 10.90 -14.16
C SER A 313 -21.19 9.90 -13.53
N HIS A 314 -21.21 8.62 -13.93
CA HIS A 314 -20.21 7.64 -13.52
C HIS A 314 -18.85 7.75 -14.25
N HIS A 315 -18.71 8.50 -15.34
CA HIS A 315 -17.63 8.27 -16.33
C HIS A 315 -16.16 8.41 -15.85
N TRP A 316 -15.91 8.88 -14.62
CA TRP A 316 -14.61 8.97 -13.94
C TRP A 316 -13.84 7.63 -13.80
N TRP A 317 -14.47 6.47 -14.06
CA TRP A 317 -13.80 5.16 -14.07
C TRP A 317 -12.96 4.89 -15.34
N LYS A 318 -12.87 5.85 -16.26
CA LYS A 318 -12.21 5.68 -17.56
C LYS A 318 -10.68 5.85 -17.49
N LEU A 319 -10.03 5.22 -16.51
CA LEU A 319 -8.61 4.87 -16.56
C LEU A 319 -8.51 3.38 -16.88
N GLY A 320 -7.56 2.97 -17.71
CA GLY A 320 -7.29 1.56 -17.95
C GLY A 320 -6.60 0.89 -16.77
N ASP A 321 -6.34 -0.42 -16.84
CA ASP A 321 -5.48 -1.06 -15.85
C ASP A 321 -4.05 -0.52 -16.02
N ARG A 322 -3.53 0.12 -14.97
CA ARG A 322 -2.16 0.64 -14.88
C ARG A 322 -1.35 -0.14 -13.85
N SER A 323 -1.94 -1.16 -13.23
CA SER A 323 -1.40 -1.81 -12.05
C SER A 323 -0.01 -2.36 -12.29
N ARG A 324 0.25 -2.96 -13.47
CA ARG A 324 1.55 -3.56 -13.79
C ARG A 324 2.68 -2.53 -13.83
N ILE A 325 2.53 -1.46 -14.61
CA ILE A 325 3.55 -0.41 -14.72
C ILE A 325 3.71 0.38 -13.41
N PHE A 326 2.63 0.56 -12.64
CA PHE A 326 2.65 1.20 -11.34
C PHE A 326 3.48 0.40 -10.33
N ASN A 327 3.24 -0.91 -10.26
CA ASN A 327 4.00 -1.81 -9.39
C ASN A 327 5.47 -1.91 -9.81
N LEU A 328 5.78 -1.89 -11.12
CA LEU A 328 7.17 -1.82 -11.61
C LEU A 328 7.89 -0.53 -11.15
N ALA A 329 7.22 0.63 -11.27
CA ALA A 329 7.76 1.91 -10.82
C ALA A 329 8.00 1.93 -9.30
N GLN A 330 7.00 1.53 -8.52
CA GLN A 330 7.08 1.43 -7.05
C GLN A 330 8.20 0.48 -6.62
N ARG A 331 8.32 -0.67 -7.28
CA ARG A 331 9.36 -1.66 -7.02
C ARG A 331 10.76 -1.10 -7.32
N HIS A 332 10.93 -0.38 -8.43
CA HIS A 332 12.23 0.21 -8.78
C HIS A 332 12.69 1.19 -7.69
N CYS A 333 11.83 2.13 -7.27
CA CYS A 333 12.16 3.04 -6.17
C CYS A 333 12.41 2.30 -4.86
N THR A 334 11.62 1.27 -4.53
CA THR A 334 11.83 0.45 -3.32
C THR A 334 13.17 -0.29 -3.34
N TYR A 335 13.60 -0.79 -4.50
CA TYR A 335 14.90 -1.42 -4.68
C TYR A 335 16.04 -0.43 -4.48
N LEU A 336 15.96 0.77 -5.08
CA LEU A 336 16.94 1.85 -4.85
C LEU A 336 17.03 2.23 -3.36
N LEU A 337 15.91 2.31 -2.64
CA LEU A 337 15.91 2.53 -1.18
C LEU A 337 16.61 1.40 -0.42
N GLY A 338 16.40 0.14 -0.83
CA GLY A 338 17.06 -1.04 -0.23
C GLY A 338 18.58 -1.06 -0.45
N GLU A 339 19.05 -0.57 -1.60
CA GLU A 339 20.47 -0.38 -1.94
C GLU A 339 21.08 0.90 -1.30
N GLY A 340 20.29 1.68 -0.55
CA GLY A 340 20.72 2.95 0.07
C GLY A 340 20.90 4.11 -0.92
N LYS A 341 20.38 3.99 -2.15
CA LYS A 341 20.45 5.00 -3.21
C LYS A 341 19.35 6.06 -3.06
N PHE A 342 19.32 6.71 -1.89
CA PHE A 342 18.30 7.72 -1.55
C PHE A 342 18.29 8.89 -2.53
N ASP A 343 19.46 9.37 -2.96
CA ASP A 343 19.58 10.50 -3.89
C ASP A 343 18.94 10.22 -5.26
N ASP A 344 19.03 8.97 -5.77
CA ASP A 344 18.36 8.57 -7.02
C ASP A 344 16.84 8.58 -6.87
N VAL A 345 16.32 8.16 -5.71
CA VAL A 345 14.88 8.18 -5.44
C VAL A 345 14.38 9.62 -5.26
N THR A 346 15.11 10.48 -4.55
CA THR A 346 14.82 11.93 -4.48
C THR A 346 14.78 12.55 -5.86
N ARG A 347 15.76 12.23 -6.72
CA ARG A 347 15.88 12.75 -8.08
C ARG A 347 14.71 12.30 -8.97
N ILE A 348 14.34 11.03 -8.93
CA ILE A 348 13.13 10.51 -9.57
C ILE A 348 11.88 11.28 -9.09
N LEU A 349 11.65 11.33 -7.78
CA LEU A 349 10.42 11.89 -7.22
C LEU A 349 10.33 13.42 -7.38
N SER A 350 11.45 14.12 -7.59
CA SER A 350 11.48 15.58 -7.83
C SER A 350 10.68 16.05 -9.06
N HIS A 351 10.36 15.14 -9.98
CA HIS A 351 9.57 15.42 -11.18
C HIS A 351 8.05 15.56 -10.94
N VAL A 352 7.56 15.31 -9.72
CA VAL A 352 6.13 15.34 -9.37
C VAL A 352 5.92 15.90 -7.95
N SER A 353 4.70 16.35 -7.63
CA SER A 353 4.41 16.77 -6.25
C SER A 353 4.20 15.56 -5.34
N GLN A 354 4.65 15.67 -4.09
CA GLN A 354 4.45 14.63 -3.06
C GLN A 354 2.96 14.38 -2.79
N LEU A 355 2.13 15.43 -2.81
CA LEU A 355 0.69 15.29 -2.62
C LEU A 355 0.04 14.50 -3.77
N ASP A 356 0.47 14.70 -5.01
CA ASP A 356 -0.05 13.96 -6.17
C ASP A 356 0.35 12.48 -6.13
N LEU A 357 1.56 12.17 -5.66
CA LEU A 357 1.99 10.79 -5.37
C LEU A 357 1.07 10.14 -4.32
N ILE A 358 0.80 10.83 -3.21
CA ILE A 358 -0.06 10.33 -2.14
C ILE A 358 -1.52 10.15 -2.63
N LYS A 359 -2.10 11.11 -3.35
CA LYS A 359 -3.42 10.97 -4.00
C LYS A 359 -3.45 9.76 -4.95
N SER A 360 -2.41 9.58 -5.76
CA SER A 360 -2.27 8.46 -6.70
C SER A 360 -2.21 7.12 -5.99
N PHE A 361 -1.45 7.02 -4.89
CA PHE A 361 -1.41 5.84 -4.03
C PHE A 361 -2.77 5.51 -3.40
N ILE A 362 -3.51 6.51 -2.89
CA ILE A 362 -4.84 6.32 -2.29
C ILE A 362 -5.87 5.79 -3.31
N HIS A 363 -5.74 6.19 -4.58
CA HIS A 363 -6.55 5.67 -5.68
C HIS A 363 -6.03 4.33 -6.26
N HIS A 364 -4.84 3.87 -5.89
CA HIS A 364 -4.25 2.66 -6.44
C HIS A 364 -5.00 1.41 -5.93
N PRO A 365 -5.47 0.48 -6.78
CA PRO A 365 -6.28 -0.67 -6.35
C PRO A 365 -5.48 -1.81 -5.68
N ARG A 366 -4.16 -1.67 -5.47
CA ARG A 366 -3.30 -2.70 -4.86
C ARG A 366 -2.44 -2.12 -3.73
N PHE A 367 -1.52 -2.94 -3.22
CA PHE A 367 -0.62 -2.64 -2.11
C PHE A 367 0.41 -1.55 -2.44
N ILE A 368 0.67 -0.66 -1.48
CA ILE A 368 1.69 0.38 -1.58
C ILE A 368 2.94 -0.02 -0.80
N SER A 369 4.13 0.30 -1.32
CA SER A 369 5.38 0.06 -0.62
C SER A 369 5.55 1.01 0.58
N PHE A 370 5.39 0.50 1.80
CA PHE A 370 5.56 1.26 3.05
C PHE A 370 6.92 1.99 3.14
N PRO A 371 8.08 1.39 2.78
CA PRO A 371 9.35 2.13 2.72
C PRO A 371 9.32 3.34 1.77
N LEU A 372 8.65 3.21 0.62
CA LEU A 372 8.53 4.30 -0.35
C LEU A 372 7.62 5.42 0.15
N VAL A 373 6.49 5.09 0.80
CA VAL A 373 5.62 6.09 1.44
C VAL A 373 6.38 6.82 2.54
N SER A 374 7.06 6.08 3.44
CA SER A 374 7.87 6.66 4.52
C SER A 374 8.96 7.59 4.02
N PHE A 375 9.57 7.27 2.88
CA PHE A 375 10.52 8.15 2.21
C PHE A 375 9.87 9.42 1.62
N ILE A 376 8.76 9.27 0.87
CA ILE A 376 8.04 10.39 0.24
C ILE A 376 7.60 11.45 1.24
N VAL A 377 7.17 11.02 2.44
CA VAL A 377 6.56 11.92 3.44
C VAL A 377 7.54 12.43 4.50
N HIS A 378 8.81 12.03 4.46
CA HIS A 378 9.76 12.16 5.58
C HIS A 378 9.78 13.56 6.22
N ASP A 379 10.02 14.59 5.42
CA ASP A 379 10.18 15.98 5.87
C ASP A 379 8.87 16.79 5.90
N CYS A 380 7.74 16.19 5.53
CA CYS A 380 6.49 16.91 5.25
C CYS A 380 5.23 16.24 5.81
N LYS A 381 5.37 15.25 6.71
CA LYS A 381 4.27 14.44 7.27
C LYS A 381 3.03 15.25 7.64
N HIS A 382 3.17 16.25 8.52
CA HIS A 382 2.03 17.03 9.00
C HIS A 382 1.36 17.87 7.89
N ALA A 383 2.15 18.47 6.99
CA ALA A 383 1.62 19.25 5.87
C ALA A 383 0.87 18.38 4.85
N LEU A 384 1.39 17.18 4.55
CA LEU A 384 0.69 16.20 3.73
C LEU A 384 -0.53 15.61 4.43
N LEU A 385 -0.50 15.44 5.75
CA LEU A 385 -1.63 14.93 6.52
C LEU A 385 -2.80 15.92 6.57
N ASP A 386 -2.53 17.23 6.69
CA ASP A 386 -3.56 18.27 6.59
C ASP A 386 -4.15 18.35 5.17
N ALA A 387 -3.30 18.39 4.14
CA ALA A 387 -3.74 18.36 2.75
C ALA A 387 -4.54 17.08 2.41
N LEU A 388 -4.17 15.93 2.98
CA LEU A 388 -4.91 14.68 2.87
C LEU A 388 -6.26 14.74 3.60
N ASN A 389 -6.32 15.40 4.75
CA ASN A 389 -7.53 15.55 5.54
C ASN A 389 -8.58 16.42 4.81
N GLU A 390 -8.14 17.48 4.11
CA GLU A 390 -8.99 18.27 3.21
C GLU A 390 -9.36 17.49 1.92
N PHE A 391 -8.45 16.70 1.37
CA PHE A 391 -8.74 15.82 0.24
C PHE A 391 -9.82 14.78 0.59
N VAL A 392 -9.78 14.18 1.79
CA VAL A 392 -10.80 13.23 2.28
C VAL A 392 -12.17 13.90 2.54
N ARG A 393 -12.19 15.20 2.86
CA ARG A 393 -13.42 16.01 2.94
C ARG A 393 -14.05 16.27 1.57
N THR A 394 -13.23 16.65 0.60
CA THR A 394 -13.70 17.22 -0.69
C THR A 394 -13.85 16.21 -1.81
N ALA A 395 -13.02 15.16 -1.85
CA ALA A 395 -13.06 14.17 -2.92
C ALA A 395 -14.08 13.06 -2.66
N PRO A 396 -14.64 12.44 -3.72
CA PRO A 396 -15.63 11.36 -3.60
C PRO A 396 -14.99 10.11 -2.99
N GLN A 397 -15.26 9.91 -1.70
CA GLN A 397 -14.70 8.85 -0.84
C GLN A 397 -14.87 7.41 -1.38
N SER A 398 -15.84 7.17 -2.25
CA SER A 398 -16.04 5.88 -2.94
C SER A 398 -14.91 5.50 -3.91
N LYS A 399 -14.00 6.42 -4.24
CA LYS A 399 -12.83 6.18 -5.08
C LYS A 399 -11.57 5.78 -4.32
N PHE A 400 -11.54 5.95 -3.00
CA PHE A 400 -10.36 5.62 -2.20
C PHE A 400 -10.28 4.11 -1.98
N ASN A 401 -9.09 3.54 -2.16
CA ASN A 401 -8.79 2.20 -1.65
C ASN A 401 -8.59 2.31 -0.12
N PRO A 402 -9.42 1.65 0.71
CA PRO A 402 -9.34 1.78 2.17
C PRO A 402 -8.01 1.30 2.74
N ILE A 403 -7.41 0.24 2.17
CA ILE A 403 -6.12 -0.31 2.60
C ILE A 403 -5.03 0.72 2.32
N ALA A 404 -5.00 1.23 1.08
CA ALA A 404 -4.03 2.22 0.64
C ALA A 404 -4.05 3.50 1.49
N LEU A 405 -5.25 4.04 1.77
CA LEU A 405 -5.41 5.21 2.63
C LEU A 405 -5.02 4.92 4.09
N SER A 406 -5.28 3.69 4.58
CA SER A 406 -4.87 3.27 5.91
C SER A 406 -3.34 3.22 6.05
N ASP A 407 -2.65 2.62 5.08
CA ASP A 407 -1.18 2.51 5.07
C ASP A 407 -0.54 3.90 5.04
N VAL A 408 -1.03 4.80 4.18
CA VAL A 408 -0.60 6.20 4.12
C VAL A 408 -0.87 6.94 5.44
N PHE A 409 -2.07 6.78 6.01
CA PHE A 409 -2.45 7.42 7.28
C PHE A 409 -1.52 7.02 8.42
N VAL A 410 -1.21 5.73 8.57
CA VAL A 410 -0.32 5.22 9.63
C VAL A 410 1.08 5.82 9.55
N VAL A 411 1.63 6.00 8.34
CA VAL A 411 2.97 6.63 8.16
C VAL A 411 2.96 8.12 8.47
N LEU A 412 1.87 8.82 8.09
CA LEU A 412 1.72 10.26 8.28
C LEU A 412 1.39 10.66 9.73
N ALA A 413 0.68 9.81 10.47
CA ALA A 413 0.26 10.04 11.85
C ALA A 413 1.28 9.55 12.90
N ASP A 414 2.51 9.25 12.50
CA ASP A 414 3.64 8.93 13.38
C ASP A 414 4.82 9.89 13.13
N PRO A 415 5.17 10.80 14.07
CA PRO A 415 4.50 11.04 15.33
C PRO A 415 3.09 11.63 15.14
N PRO A 416 2.20 11.52 16.16
CA PRO A 416 0.86 12.10 16.07
C PRO A 416 0.90 13.63 15.97
N PRO A 417 0.09 14.24 15.08
CA PRO A 417 0.02 15.69 14.98
C PRO A 417 -0.72 16.30 16.18
N SER A 418 -0.16 17.33 16.78
CA SER A 418 -0.75 18.04 17.93
C SER A 418 -1.67 19.21 17.55
N SER A 419 -1.76 19.56 16.26
CA SER A 419 -2.46 20.78 15.78
C SER A 419 -3.30 20.55 14.52
N ILE A 420 -3.60 19.29 14.17
CA ILE A 420 -4.41 18.92 13.00
C ILE A 420 -5.59 18.10 13.49
N ASP A 421 -6.81 18.58 13.23
CA ASP A 421 -8.02 17.83 13.51
C ASP A 421 -8.17 16.66 12.52
N LEU A 422 -7.94 15.43 12.98
CA LEU A 422 -8.05 14.22 12.17
C LEU A 422 -9.49 13.68 12.05
N SER A 423 -10.50 14.42 12.53
CA SER A 423 -11.91 14.00 12.49
C SER A 423 -12.39 13.45 11.13
N PRO A 424 -12.12 14.08 9.97
CA PRO A 424 -12.54 13.55 8.67
C PRO A 424 -11.90 12.21 8.31
N LEU A 425 -10.59 12.06 8.55
CA LEU A 425 -9.84 10.82 8.36
C LEU A 425 -10.35 9.70 9.29
N ILE A 426 -10.52 9.99 10.59
CA ILE A 426 -11.09 9.05 11.57
C ILE A 426 -12.51 8.64 11.16
N SER A 427 -13.32 9.60 10.67
CA SER A 427 -14.68 9.36 10.18
C SER A 427 -14.74 8.48 8.95
N TYR A 428 -13.75 8.58 8.05
CA TYR A 428 -13.59 7.67 6.91
C TYR A 428 -13.15 6.27 7.38
N LEU A 429 -12.05 6.19 8.13
CA LEU A 429 -11.46 4.91 8.57
C LEU A 429 -12.43 4.10 9.44
N ALA A 430 -13.26 4.75 10.26
CA ALA A 430 -14.33 4.11 11.03
C ALA A 430 -15.49 3.53 10.18
N ARG A 431 -15.64 3.96 8.92
CA ARG A 431 -16.63 3.42 7.97
C ARG A 431 -16.03 2.39 7.01
N HIS A 432 -14.73 2.44 6.78
CA HIS A 432 -14.01 1.65 5.78
C HIS A 432 -12.88 0.83 6.43
N THR A 433 -13.20 0.11 7.50
CA THR A 433 -12.22 -0.71 8.23
C THR A 433 -11.78 -1.92 7.42
N ASP A 434 -10.48 -2.03 7.13
CA ASP A 434 -9.86 -3.27 6.66
C ASP A 434 -9.22 -4.04 7.83
N ARG A 435 -9.34 -5.38 7.82
CA ARG A 435 -8.85 -6.25 8.91
C ARG A 435 -7.33 -6.19 9.08
N ARG A 436 -6.57 -6.01 7.99
CA ARG A 436 -5.09 -6.08 7.99
C ARG A 436 -4.49 -4.81 8.57
N THR A 437 -5.08 -3.66 8.27
CA THR A 437 -4.59 -2.35 8.72
C THR A 437 -5.21 -1.91 10.05
N TRP A 438 -6.35 -2.48 10.48
CA TRP A 438 -7.10 -2.06 11.68
C TRP A 438 -6.26 -1.93 12.96
N HIS A 439 -5.33 -2.86 13.20
CA HIS A 439 -4.45 -2.79 14.38
C HIS A 439 -3.59 -1.52 14.37
N TRP A 440 -2.96 -1.21 13.23
CA TRP A 440 -2.07 -0.07 13.07
C TRP A 440 -2.83 1.25 13.10
N ILE A 441 -3.97 1.34 12.41
CA ILE A 441 -4.89 2.50 12.49
C ILE A 441 -5.29 2.74 13.95
N THR A 442 -5.65 1.67 14.67
CA THR A 442 -6.06 1.77 16.08
C THR A 442 -4.94 2.37 16.94
N GLN A 443 -3.69 1.94 16.78
CA GLN A 443 -2.57 2.52 17.54
C GLN A 443 -2.32 3.99 17.16
N ALA A 444 -2.31 4.32 15.86
CA ALA A 444 -2.11 5.70 15.39
C ALA A 444 -3.22 6.65 15.89
N VAL A 445 -4.49 6.24 15.81
CA VAL A 445 -5.63 7.03 16.32
C VAL A 445 -5.57 7.15 17.84
N PHE A 446 -5.18 6.13 18.60
CA PHE A 446 -5.00 6.29 20.04
C PHE A 446 -3.83 7.21 20.38
N ALA A 447 -2.68 7.08 19.71
CA ALA A 447 -1.54 7.98 19.92
C ALA A 447 -1.94 9.44 19.68
N TYR A 448 -2.69 9.70 18.61
CA TYR A 448 -3.31 11.00 18.35
C TYR A 448 -4.23 11.46 19.48
N LEU A 449 -5.22 10.66 19.88
CA LEU A 449 -6.19 11.01 20.93
C LEU A 449 -5.58 11.17 22.34
N PHE A 450 -4.34 10.70 22.58
CA PHE A 450 -3.59 10.97 23.81
C PHE A 450 -2.69 12.21 23.74
N CYS A 451 -2.45 12.74 22.53
CA CYS A 451 -1.61 13.93 22.30
C CYS A 451 -2.41 15.17 21.87
N TYR A 452 -3.66 14.99 21.43
CA TYR A 452 -4.54 16.03 20.92
C TYR A 452 -5.63 16.39 21.94
N ASP A 453 -5.97 17.67 22.06
CA ASP A 453 -7.05 18.11 22.95
C ASP A 453 -8.42 17.68 22.40
N LEU A 454 -9.16 16.91 23.20
CA LEU A 454 -10.49 16.43 22.82
C LEU A 454 -11.51 17.57 22.65
N GLU A 455 -11.27 18.75 23.23
CA GLU A 455 -12.12 19.93 23.05
C GLU A 455 -11.96 20.58 21.66
N GLU A 456 -10.83 20.36 20.98
CA GLU A 456 -10.56 20.92 19.63
C GLU A 456 -11.09 20.04 18.47
N ILE A 457 -11.50 18.80 18.74
CA ILE A 457 -11.91 17.82 17.71
C ILE A 457 -13.27 18.18 17.10
N SER A 458 -13.33 18.45 15.79
CA SER A 458 -14.55 18.98 15.15
C SER A 458 -15.71 17.99 15.00
N ASP A 459 -15.44 16.69 14.78
CA ASP A 459 -16.45 15.61 14.82
C ASP A 459 -16.08 14.56 15.88
N LEU A 460 -16.28 14.90 17.15
CA LEU A 460 -16.29 13.92 18.24
C LEU A 460 -17.28 12.75 18.02
N GLY A 461 -18.28 12.92 17.14
CA GLY A 461 -19.10 11.82 16.67
C GLY A 461 -18.31 10.78 15.86
N ALA A 462 -17.33 11.18 15.04
CA ALA A 462 -16.40 10.29 14.35
C ALA A 462 -15.54 9.50 15.32
N VAL A 463 -14.93 10.18 16.28
CA VAL A 463 -14.12 9.53 17.34
C VAL A 463 -14.99 8.56 18.14
N ARG A 464 -16.20 8.98 18.55
CA ARG A 464 -17.17 8.12 19.26
C ARG A 464 -17.60 6.92 18.41
N ARG A 465 -17.76 7.04 17.08
CA ARG A 465 -18.00 5.91 16.15
C ARG A 465 -16.80 4.95 16.13
N PHE A 466 -15.59 5.48 15.98
CA PHE A 466 -14.34 4.70 15.97
C PHE A 466 -14.12 3.91 17.26
N LEU A 467 -14.22 4.56 18.43
CA LEU A 467 -14.06 3.92 19.73
C LEU A 467 -15.12 2.84 19.98
N ARG A 468 -16.38 3.08 19.58
CA ARG A 468 -17.45 2.07 19.67
C ARG A 468 -17.19 0.88 18.76
N LEU A 469 -16.65 1.12 17.55
CA LEU A 469 -16.25 0.04 16.66
C LEU A 469 -15.13 -0.79 17.28
N ARG A 470 -14.11 -0.14 17.87
CA ARG A 470 -13.04 -0.82 18.61
C ARG A 470 -13.53 -1.68 19.78
N LEU A 471 -14.65 -1.31 20.41
CA LEU A 471 -15.29 -2.08 21.48
C LEU A 471 -16.24 -3.19 21.00
N ARG A 472 -16.71 -3.14 19.73
CA ARG A 472 -17.61 -4.14 19.12
C ARG A 472 -16.86 -5.22 18.32
N VAL A 473 -15.67 -4.90 17.85
CA VAL A 473 -14.88 -5.77 16.96
C VAL A 473 -14.19 -6.82 17.82
N ASP A 474 -14.95 -7.82 18.27
CA ASP A 474 -14.45 -9.14 18.68
C ASP A 474 -14.03 -9.91 17.41
N ALA A 475 -13.05 -9.37 16.69
CA ALA A 475 -12.53 -9.95 15.47
C ALA A 475 -11.65 -11.16 15.77
N TYR A 476 -12.27 -12.33 15.68
CA TYR A 476 -11.62 -13.49 15.10
C TYR A 476 -11.10 -13.10 13.70
N ASP A 477 -9.83 -13.37 13.43
CA ASP A 477 -9.37 -13.45 12.05
C ASP A 477 -9.84 -14.76 11.39
N GLU A 478 -9.54 -14.93 10.11
CA GLU A 478 -9.94 -16.10 9.32
C GLU A 478 -9.24 -17.40 9.77
N ASP A 479 -8.14 -17.28 10.53
CA ASP A 479 -7.40 -18.39 11.14
C ASP A 479 -7.92 -18.72 12.57
N GLY A 480 -8.98 -18.03 13.03
CA GLY A 480 -9.47 -18.12 14.41
C GLY A 480 -8.50 -17.58 15.47
N ARG A 481 -7.41 -16.95 15.04
CA ARG A 481 -6.49 -16.25 15.93
C ARG A 481 -7.14 -14.95 16.38
N TRP A 482 -6.73 -14.57 17.59
CA TRP A 482 -7.15 -13.33 18.18
C TRP A 482 -6.25 -12.25 17.60
N SER A 483 -6.81 -11.35 16.78
CA SER A 483 -6.24 -10.00 16.74
C SER A 483 -6.23 -9.52 18.18
N THR A 484 -5.04 -9.31 18.75
CA THR A 484 -4.89 -9.07 20.19
C THR A 484 -5.44 -7.70 20.55
N ASN A 485 -6.77 -7.67 20.74
CA ASN A 485 -7.50 -6.69 21.52
C ASN A 485 -7.04 -6.82 22.96
N SER A 486 -5.80 -6.39 23.24
CA SER A 486 -5.28 -6.30 24.59
C SER A 486 -6.30 -5.59 25.45
N ASP A 487 -6.52 -6.11 26.66
CA ASP A 487 -7.50 -5.52 27.58
C ASP A 487 -7.18 -4.06 27.84
N GLU A 488 -5.89 -3.70 27.81
CA GLU A 488 -5.36 -2.35 27.74
C GLU A 488 -5.99 -1.50 26.61
N THR A 489 -6.01 -1.98 25.37
CA THR A 489 -6.61 -1.23 24.25
C THR A 489 -8.12 -1.06 24.44
N ARG A 490 -8.82 -2.08 24.98
CA ARG A 490 -10.25 -2.01 25.29
C ARG A 490 -10.53 -1.08 26.48
N PHE A 491 -9.64 -1.03 27.46
CA PHE A 491 -9.69 -0.14 28.62
C PHE A 491 -9.51 1.32 28.20
N ARG A 492 -8.45 1.63 27.43
CA ARG A 492 -8.23 2.95 26.81
C ARG A 492 -9.44 3.43 26.00
N ALA A 493 -10.02 2.53 25.18
CA ALA A 493 -11.23 2.84 24.42
C ALA A 493 -12.43 3.21 25.30
N ARG A 494 -12.60 2.53 26.45
CA ARG A 494 -13.67 2.85 27.43
C ARG A 494 -13.40 4.17 28.17
N MET A 495 -12.15 4.45 28.54
CA MET A 495 -11.77 5.71 29.19
C MET A 495 -12.07 6.92 28.29
N LEU A 496 -11.50 6.94 27.08
CA LEU A 496 -11.72 8.03 26.12
C LEU A 496 -13.21 8.16 25.75
N LEU A 497 -13.95 7.05 25.65
CA LEU A 497 -15.39 7.11 25.40
C LEU A 497 -16.17 7.70 26.59
N ALA A 498 -15.76 7.44 27.83
CA ALA A 498 -16.37 8.04 29.02
C ALA A 498 -16.09 9.55 29.08
N GLU A 499 -14.85 9.95 28.81
CA GLU A 499 -14.39 11.34 28.77
C GLU A 499 -15.12 12.17 27.70
N ILE A 500 -15.21 11.67 26.46
CA ILE A 500 -15.97 12.30 25.36
C ILE A 500 -17.47 12.41 25.71
N ASN A 501 -18.01 11.49 26.51
CA ASN A 501 -19.40 11.57 26.98
C ASN A 501 -19.59 12.51 28.17
N SER A 502 -18.55 12.86 28.93
CA SER A 502 -18.61 13.89 29.97
C SER A 502 -18.44 15.30 29.41
N LEU A 503 -17.56 15.48 28.40
CA LEU A 503 -17.41 16.76 27.69
C LEU A 503 -18.68 17.13 26.92
N PHE A 504 -19.24 16.14 26.21
CA PHE A 504 -20.46 16.32 25.41
C PHE A 504 -21.50 15.26 25.80
N PRO A 505 -22.22 15.47 26.92
CA PRO A 505 -23.35 14.63 27.27
C PRO A 505 -24.30 14.62 26.07
N SER A 506 -24.60 13.42 25.56
CA SER A 506 -25.51 13.29 24.43
C SER A 506 -26.82 13.99 24.80
N PRO A 507 -27.37 14.87 23.94
CA PRO A 507 -28.59 15.59 24.27
C PRO A 507 -29.62 14.52 24.65
N ILE A 508 -30.02 14.53 25.92
CA ILE A 508 -30.90 13.52 26.48
C ILE A 508 -32.13 13.53 25.60
N SER A 509 -32.29 12.52 24.75
CA SER A 509 -33.39 12.46 23.77
C SER A 509 -34.65 12.76 24.55
N PRO A 510 -35.29 13.92 24.31
CA PRO A 510 -36.17 14.54 25.30
C PRO A 510 -37.20 13.49 25.67
N ILE A 511 -37.10 13.00 26.91
CA ILE A 511 -37.84 11.82 27.40
C ILE A 511 -39.27 12.07 26.97
N ALA A 512 -39.77 11.25 26.04
CA ALA A 512 -40.95 11.59 25.26
C ALA A 512 -42.07 11.94 26.23
N SER A 513 -42.25 13.24 26.47
CA SER A 513 -43.13 13.74 27.51
C SER A 513 -44.48 13.24 27.14
N THR A 514 -45.00 12.32 27.94
CA THR A 514 -46.14 11.46 27.62
C THR A 514 -47.22 12.29 26.97
N SER A 515 -47.21 12.27 25.63
CA SER A 515 -48.21 12.96 24.84
C SER A 515 -49.46 12.19 25.11
N ILE A 516 -50.34 12.81 25.89
CA ILE A 516 -51.62 12.22 26.27
C ILE A 516 -52.33 11.96 24.95
N GLU A 517 -52.32 10.69 24.54
CA GLU A 517 -52.95 10.23 23.32
C GLU A 517 -54.43 10.61 23.41
N PRO A 518 -54.92 11.55 22.58
CA PRO A 518 -56.33 11.85 22.57
C PRO A 518 -57.05 10.57 22.13
N PRO A 519 -58.17 10.19 22.80
CA PRO A 519 -58.79 8.89 22.57
C PRO A 519 -59.12 8.69 21.08
N PRO A 520 -58.90 7.49 20.54
CA PRO A 520 -59.08 7.24 19.12
C PRO A 520 -60.52 7.57 18.70
N PRO A 521 -60.72 8.29 17.57
CA PRO A 521 -62.06 8.58 17.08
C PRO A 521 -62.80 7.26 16.76
N PRO A 522 -64.12 7.22 16.96
CA PRO A 522 -64.89 5.99 16.80
C PRO A 522 -64.77 5.42 15.39
N ILE A 523 -64.53 4.11 15.31
CA ILE A 523 -64.34 3.36 14.07
C ILE A 523 -65.63 3.41 13.25
N SER A 524 -65.66 4.26 12.22
CA SER A 524 -66.69 4.24 11.19
C SER A 524 -66.42 3.06 10.24
N ILE A 525 -67.17 1.98 10.43
CA ILE A 525 -67.13 0.79 9.55
C ILE A 525 -67.73 1.18 8.19
N SER A 526 -66.90 1.68 7.28
CA SER A 526 -67.28 1.94 5.89
C SER A 526 -67.16 0.64 5.09
N LEU A 527 -68.29 -0.05 4.94
CA LEU A 527 -68.40 -1.29 4.19
C LEU A 527 -68.58 -0.96 2.70
N HIS A 528 -67.49 -0.89 1.93
CA HIS A 528 -67.57 -0.76 0.47
C HIS A 528 -66.97 -1.94 -0.29
N HIS A 529 -67.80 -2.48 -1.17
CA HIS A 529 -67.59 -3.67 -1.99
C HIS A 529 -66.70 -3.41 -3.23
N THR A 530 -66.16 -4.52 -3.74
CA THR A 530 -65.90 -4.84 -5.16
C THR A 530 -64.86 -4.06 -5.99
N SER A 531 -63.82 -4.82 -6.37
CA SER A 531 -63.48 -5.16 -7.77
C SER A 531 -63.01 -4.07 -8.74
N SER A 532 -61.78 -4.20 -9.24
CA SER A 532 -61.54 -4.49 -10.67
C SER A 532 -60.14 -5.06 -10.91
N ALA A 533 -60.04 -6.00 -11.85
CA ALA A 533 -58.78 -6.44 -12.43
C ALA A 533 -58.55 -5.75 -13.80
N THR A 534 -57.28 -5.50 -14.12
CA THR A 534 -56.66 -5.20 -15.43
C THR A 534 -55.15 -5.33 -15.14
N ASP A 535 -54.38 -6.30 -15.62
CA ASP A 535 -54.31 -6.91 -16.96
C ASP A 535 -54.28 -5.86 -18.08
N THR A 536 -53.07 -5.44 -18.44
CA THR A 536 -52.70 -5.03 -19.80
C THR A 536 -51.27 -5.45 -20.09
N ASP A 537 -51.15 -6.47 -20.92
CA ASP A 537 -49.92 -6.96 -21.54
C ASP A 537 -49.52 -6.09 -22.75
N THR A 538 -48.23 -6.16 -23.15
CA THR A 538 -47.69 -5.90 -24.50
C THR A 538 -47.75 -4.49 -25.12
N PRO A 539 -46.92 -4.20 -26.16
CA PRO A 539 -45.90 -5.05 -26.81
C PRO A 539 -44.44 -4.63 -26.58
#